data_AF-A0A853BM51-F1
#
_entry.id   AF-A0A853BM51-F1
#
_cell.length_a   1.000
_cell.length_b   1.000
_cell.length_c   1.000
_cell.angle_alpha   90.00
_cell.angle_beta   90.00
_cell.angle_gamma   90.00
#
_symmetry.space_group_name_H-M   'P 1'
#
loop_
_entity.id
_entity.type
_entity.pdbx_description
1 polymer ?
#
loop_
_entity_poly.entity_id
_entity_poly.type
_entity_poly.pdbx_seq_one_letter_code
_entity_poly.pdbx_strand_id
1 'polypeptide(L)'
;MAAVVDAWMPGAKRVCCSNARGGQLQGGAPRAVWTTTESDPAALSARAVAQRLVADGRSAHLVWNPLTGETAQLLPATAAAAGQLNPDGTDRACEGRVCLVIQVIGHTLAPFTDSPLRGLEPILRWLDSWRVPRRWPAGTPPARPGLPEDCQSERLWARGGHFGHSQVPGATAAGPGAIAPQRLLDPDRRPPAPGPAVPPPRPVPAPADRPGAGARPYVGAARG
;
A
#
# COMPACT_ATOMS: atom_id res chain seq x y z
N MET A 1 14.43 26.46 -11.70
CA MET A 1 15.35 26.02 -10.63
C MET A 1 15.32 24.51 -10.55
N ALA A 2 16.47 23.84 -10.65
CA ALA A 2 16.54 22.41 -10.35
C ALA A 2 16.22 22.22 -8.86
N ALA A 3 15.25 21.37 -8.53
CA ALA A 3 14.98 21.01 -7.15
C ALA A 3 16.25 20.38 -6.56
N VAL A 4 16.75 20.95 -5.46
CA VAL A 4 17.84 20.33 -4.70
C VAL A 4 17.31 19.01 -4.17
N VAL A 5 17.93 17.91 -4.59
CA VAL A 5 17.66 16.58 -4.06
C VAL A 5 18.42 16.44 -2.74
N ASP A 6 17.69 16.24 -1.63
CA ASP A 6 18.30 16.00 -0.32
C ASP A 6 18.11 14.53 0.07
N ALA A 7 19.23 13.88 0.39
CA ALA A 7 19.25 12.51 0.87
C ALA A 7 18.50 12.37 2.21
N TRP A 8 18.37 13.49 2.92
CA TRP A 8 17.56 13.62 4.11
C TRP A 8 16.28 14.39 3.81
N MET A 9 15.15 13.84 4.24
CA MET A 9 13.86 14.49 4.12
C MET A 9 13.89 15.79 4.94
N PRO A 10 13.60 16.95 4.31
CA PRO A 10 13.52 18.21 5.03
C PRO A 10 12.51 18.15 6.17
N GLY A 11 12.92 18.58 7.36
CA GLY A 11 12.09 18.61 8.57
C GLY A 11 11.98 17.27 9.32
N ALA A 12 12.50 16.16 8.79
CA ALA A 12 12.50 14.89 9.49
C ALA A 12 13.55 14.88 10.61
N LYS A 13 13.19 14.34 11.78
CA LYS A 13 14.14 14.17 12.89
C LYS A 13 15.13 13.07 12.54
N ARG A 14 16.42 13.32 12.66
CA ARG A 14 17.45 12.30 12.44
C ARG A 14 17.60 11.39 13.66
N VAL A 15 17.68 10.09 13.40
CA VAL A 15 18.03 9.07 14.39
C VAL A 15 19.22 8.28 13.85
N CYS A 16 20.30 8.22 14.63
CA CYS A 16 21.52 7.52 14.21
C CYS A 16 21.25 6.01 14.13
N CYS A 17 21.41 5.43 12.94
CA CYS A 17 21.34 4.00 12.68
C CYS A 17 22.77 3.46 12.56
N SER A 18 23.43 3.16 13.68
CA SER A 18 24.84 2.71 13.67
C SER A 18 25.04 1.25 13.23
N ASN A 19 23.95 0.48 13.15
CA ASN A 19 23.95 -0.96 12.90
C ASN A 19 23.24 -1.35 11.60
N ALA A 20 22.98 -0.40 10.71
CA ALA A 20 22.37 -0.70 9.43
C ALA A 20 23.26 -1.73 8.69
N ARG A 21 22.66 -2.84 8.25
CA ARG A 21 23.35 -3.78 7.35
C ARG A 21 23.78 -2.95 6.13
N GLY A 22 25.09 -2.85 5.92
CA GLY A 22 25.63 -2.18 4.75
C GLY A 22 25.06 -2.81 3.48
N GLY A 23 24.82 -2.01 2.45
CA GLY A 23 24.31 -2.47 1.17
C GLY A 23 24.46 -1.39 0.12
N GLN A 24 24.73 -1.79 -1.12
CA GLN A 24 24.82 -0.88 -2.26
C GLN A 24 23.55 -0.96 -3.09
N LEU A 25 23.05 0.22 -3.48
CA LEU A 25 21.95 0.32 -4.43
C LEU A 25 22.40 -0.22 -5.80
N GLN A 26 21.58 -1.06 -6.41
CA GLN A 26 21.91 -1.81 -7.62
C GLN A 26 21.50 -1.08 -8.91
N GLY A 27 20.91 0.11 -8.80
CA GLY A 27 20.40 0.86 -9.96
C GLY A 27 19.05 0.34 -10.45
N GLY A 28 18.49 1.00 -11.48
CA GLY A 28 17.16 0.70 -12.02
C GLY A 28 16.06 1.65 -11.54
N ALA A 29 14.79 1.23 -11.68
CA ALA A 29 13.64 2.07 -11.34
C ALA A 29 13.61 2.40 -9.83
N PRO A 30 13.25 3.63 -9.43
CA PRO A 30 13.20 4.02 -8.02
C PRO A 30 11.90 3.53 -7.36
N ARG A 31 11.97 3.25 -6.07
CA ARG A 31 10.85 2.64 -5.32
C ARG A 31 10.64 3.29 -3.96
N ALA A 32 9.38 3.24 -3.51
CA ALA A 32 9.00 3.44 -2.12
C ALA A 32 8.18 2.23 -1.66
N VAL A 33 8.62 1.59 -0.58
CA VAL A 33 7.94 0.43 0.02
C VAL A 33 7.34 0.84 1.35
N TRP A 34 6.04 0.63 1.48
CA TRP A 34 5.25 1.02 2.65
C TRP A 34 4.96 -0.21 3.50
N THR A 35 5.20 -0.08 4.80
CA THR A 35 4.94 -1.13 5.80
C THR A 35 4.40 -0.49 7.08
N THR A 36 3.78 -1.29 7.94
CA THR A 36 3.29 -0.90 9.26
C THR A 36 4.21 -1.42 10.36
N THR A 37 4.26 -0.70 11.47
CA THR A 37 5.10 -1.07 12.63
C THR A 37 4.39 -1.98 13.62
N GLU A 38 3.10 -2.25 13.41
CA GLU A 38 2.20 -2.93 14.35
C GLU A 38 2.19 -2.24 15.71
N SER A 39 1.93 -0.93 15.70
CA SER A 39 1.95 -0.10 16.91
C SER A 39 0.89 1.00 16.85
N ASP A 40 0.46 1.47 18.03
CA ASP A 40 -0.56 2.51 18.16
C ASP A 40 0.01 3.91 17.85
N PRO A 41 -0.52 4.62 16.83
CA PRO A 41 -0.10 5.98 16.48
C PRO A 41 -0.50 7.04 17.52
N ALA A 42 -1.44 6.77 18.43
CA ALA A 42 -1.75 7.67 19.53
C ALA A 42 -0.74 7.56 20.68
N ALA A 43 -0.10 6.40 20.85
CA ALA A 43 0.79 6.12 21.96
C ALA A 43 2.27 6.43 21.66
N LEU A 44 2.71 6.30 20.40
CA LEU A 44 4.14 6.36 20.06
C LEU A 44 4.50 7.49 19.08
N SER A 45 5.63 8.14 19.38
CA SER A 45 6.28 9.10 18.47
C SER A 45 7.04 8.37 17.35
N ALA A 46 7.23 9.05 16.22
CA ALA A 46 8.06 8.54 15.12
C ALA A 46 9.50 8.30 15.57
N ARG A 47 10.01 9.18 16.45
CA ARG A 47 11.35 9.03 17.03
C ARG A 47 11.49 7.80 17.91
N ALA A 48 10.51 7.53 18.79
CA ALA A 48 10.56 6.37 19.68
C ALA A 48 10.55 5.06 18.89
N VAL A 49 9.72 4.97 17.85
CA VAL A 49 9.69 3.80 16.97
C VAL A 49 10.98 3.66 16.17
N ALA A 50 11.54 4.76 15.66
CA ALA A 50 12.85 4.74 15.00
C ALA A 50 13.96 4.22 15.93
N GLN A 51 14.01 4.69 17.18
CA GLN A 51 14.98 4.20 18.17
C GLN A 51 14.80 2.72 18.48
N ARG A 52 13.55 2.24 18.55
CA ARG A 52 13.26 0.81 18.73
C ARG A 52 13.73 -0.03 17.55
N LEU A 53 13.51 0.42 16.31
CA LEU A 53 14.04 -0.27 15.12
C LEU A 53 15.55 -0.43 15.21
N VAL A 54 16.28 0.64 15.58
CA VAL A 54 17.73 0.57 15.80
C VAL A 54 18.06 -0.46 16.88
N ALA A 55 17.39 -0.42 18.03
CA ALA A 55 17.65 -1.36 19.12
C ALA A 55 17.42 -2.83 18.70
N ASP A 56 16.45 -3.07 17.81
CA ASP A 56 16.11 -4.39 17.28
C ASP A 56 17.04 -4.83 16.11
N GLY A 57 18.08 -4.05 15.77
CA GLY A 57 18.96 -4.36 14.64
C GLY A 57 18.30 -4.15 13.27
N ARG A 58 17.19 -3.42 13.22
CA ARG A 58 16.43 -3.11 12.01
C ARG A 58 16.72 -1.69 11.54
N SER A 59 16.40 -1.43 10.28
CA SER A 59 16.54 -0.11 9.67
C SER A 59 15.34 0.23 8.80
N ALA A 60 15.20 1.50 8.47
CA ALA A 60 14.28 2.00 7.46
C ALA A 60 14.80 3.35 6.98
N HIS A 61 14.29 3.86 5.88
CA HIS A 61 14.59 5.24 5.51
C HIS A 61 13.83 6.18 6.43
N LEU A 62 12.52 5.99 6.53
CA LEU A 62 11.63 6.89 7.25
C LEU A 62 10.68 6.12 8.17
N VAL A 63 10.45 6.65 9.37
CA VAL A 63 9.32 6.32 10.24
C VAL A 63 8.37 7.50 10.24
N TRP A 64 7.08 7.25 10.08
CA TRP A 64 6.04 8.28 10.01
C TRP A 64 4.87 7.94 10.91
N ASN A 65 4.45 8.90 11.73
CA ASN A 65 3.19 8.84 12.46
C ASN A 65 2.09 9.57 11.66
N PRO A 66 1.10 8.86 11.09
CA PRO A 66 0.08 9.47 10.24
C PRO A 66 -0.97 10.29 11.02
N LEU A 67 -1.06 10.10 12.34
CA LEU A 67 -1.97 10.84 13.22
C LEU A 67 -1.40 12.22 13.59
N THR A 68 -0.11 12.30 13.90
CA THR A 68 0.55 13.54 14.35
C THR A 68 1.29 14.27 13.22
N GLY A 69 1.71 13.54 12.18
CA GLY A 69 2.56 14.01 11.10
C GLY A 69 4.05 14.05 11.43
N GLU A 70 4.44 13.50 12.58
CA GLU A 70 5.84 13.40 12.95
C GLU A 70 6.58 12.42 12.04
N THR A 71 7.79 12.79 11.64
CA THR A 71 8.70 11.95 10.85
C THR A 71 10.05 11.83 11.53
N ALA A 72 10.62 10.63 11.47
CA ALA A 72 11.98 10.35 11.90
C ALA A 72 12.71 9.57 10.80
N GLN A 73 13.91 10.01 10.42
CA GLN A 73 14.70 9.40 9.37
C GLN A 73 15.93 8.71 9.95
N LEU A 74 16.17 7.46 9.56
CA LEU A 74 17.30 6.65 10.04
C LEU A 74 18.39 6.51 8.98
N LEU A 75 18.00 6.40 7.71
CA LEU A 75 18.92 6.23 6.58
C LEU A 75 18.76 7.35 5.54
N PRO A 76 19.86 7.83 4.94
CA PRO A 76 19.77 8.69 3.76
C PRO A 76 19.15 7.92 2.59
N ALA A 77 18.48 8.62 1.68
CA ALA A 77 17.88 8.02 0.47
C ALA A 77 18.89 7.25 -0.40
N THR A 78 20.17 7.61 -0.32
CA THR A 78 21.29 7.01 -1.07
C THR A 78 21.84 5.73 -0.44
N ALA A 79 21.33 5.30 0.72
CA ALA A 79 21.69 4.02 1.34
C ALA A 79 20.60 2.98 1.10
N ALA A 80 20.99 1.72 0.94
CA ALA A 80 20.04 0.60 0.95
C ALA A 80 19.64 0.27 2.38
N ALA A 81 18.35 -0.05 2.61
CA ALA A 81 17.88 -0.60 3.88
C ALA A 81 18.05 -2.12 3.89
N ALA A 82 19.30 -2.59 3.81
CA ALA A 82 19.59 -3.97 3.50
C ALA A 82 18.99 -4.97 4.52
N GLY A 83 18.44 -6.07 4.02
CA GLY A 83 17.79 -7.13 4.79
C GLY A 83 16.42 -6.76 5.35
N GLN A 84 15.84 -5.60 5.01
CA GLN A 84 14.55 -5.18 5.57
C GLN A 84 13.34 -5.68 4.79
N LEU A 85 13.50 -5.98 3.50
CA LEU A 85 12.38 -6.43 2.68
C LEU A 85 12.30 -7.96 2.59
N ASN A 86 13.42 -8.63 2.31
CA ASN A 86 13.51 -10.09 2.26
C ASN A 86 14.78 -10.54 3.01
N PRO A 87 14.71 -10.77 4.33
CA PRO A 87 15.88 -11.14 5.12
C PRO A 87 16.48 -12.50 4.74
N ASP A 88 15.65 -13.42 4.25
CA ASP A 88 16.01 -14.83 3.99
C ASP A 88 16.21 -15.14 2.49
N GLY A 89 16.20 -14.12 1.63
CA GLY A 89 16.28 -14.29 0.18
C GLY A 89 17.00 -13.13 -0.51
N THR A 90 16.71 -12.91 -1.80
CA THR A 90 17.27 -11.77 -2.54
C THR A 90 16.81 -10.47 -1.91
N ASP A 91 17.76 -9.65 -1.50
CA ASP A 91 17.49 -8.40 -0.79
C ASP A 91 16.96 -7.30 -1.72
N ARG A 92 15.63 -7.20 -1.80
CA ARG A 92 14.93 -6.22 -2.62
C ARG A 92 15.13 -4.77 -2.16
N ALA A 93 15.63 -4.55 -0.94
CA ALA A 93 15.92 -3.21 -0.45
C ALA A 93 17.14 -2.58 -1.13
N CYS A 94 17.95 -3.38 -1.84
CA CYS A 94 19.05 -2.91 -2.66
C CYS A 94 18.65 -2.60 -4.11
N GLU A 95 17.44 -2.97 -4.55
CA GLU A 95 17.03 -2.87 -5.95
C GLU A 95 16.47 -1.49 -6.32
N GLY A 96 17.04 -0.87 -7.35
CA GLY A 96 16.69 0.47 -7.79
C GLY A 96 17.83 1.46 -7.59
N ARG A 97 17.75 2.60 -8.28
CA ARG A 97 18.61 3.75 -7.96
C ARG A 97 18.33 4.33 -6.57
N VAL A 98 17.13 4.08 -6.04
CA VAL A 98 16.72 4.23 -4.64
C VAL A 98 15.61 3.21 -4.36
N CYS A 99 15.58 2.67 -3.14
CA CYS A 99 14.50 1.84 -2.63
C CYS A 99 14.19 2.27 -1.19
N LEU A 100 13.22 3.16 -1.04
CA LEU A 100 12.93 3.84 0.21
C LEU A 100 11.91 3.05 1.03
N VAL A 101 12.33 2.49 2.16
CA VAL A 101 11.47 1.76 3.09
C VAL A 101 10.85 2.75 4.09
N ILE A 102 9.52 2.81 4.10
CA ILE A 102 8.73 3.72 4.93
C ILE A 102 7.93 2.90 5.93
N GLN A 103 8.26 3.07 7.21
CA GLN A 103 7.59 2.48 8.35
C GLN A 103 6.50 3.41 8.87
N VAL A 104 5.26 3.02 8.68
CA VAL A 104 4.10 3.79 9.15
C VAL A 104 3.67 3.25 10.51
N ILE A 105 3.54 4.15 11.50
CA ILE A 105 2.97 3.76 12.80
C ILE A 105 1.49 3.47 12.61
N GLY A 106 1.12 2.22 12.82
CA GLY A 106 -0.22 1.70 12.62
C GLY A 106 -0.21 0.17 12.58
N HIS A 107 -1.34 -0.40 12.20
CA HIS A 107 -1.55 -1.84 12.15
C HIS A 107 -1.95 -2.29 10.75
N THR A 108 -1.47 -3.47 10.33
CA THR A 108 -1.86 -4.07 9.05
C THR A 108 -3.38 -4.25 8.94
N LEU A 109 -4.05 -4.59 10.06
CA LEU A 109 -5.50 -4.82 10.08
C LEU A 109 -6.34 -3.54 10.19
N ALA A 110 -5.72 -2.38 10.39
CA ALA A 110 -6.37 -1.08 10.46
C ALA A 110 -5.68 -0.13 9.47
N PRO A 111 -6.12 -0.08 8.21
CA PRO A 111 -5.44 0.65 7.15
C PRO A 111 -5.15 2.10 7.55
N PHE A 112 -3.87 2.47 7.61
CA PHE A 112 -3.49 3.83 8.03
C PHE A 112 -4.05 4.91 7.10
N THR A 113 -4.43 4.56 5.87
CA THR A 113 -5.11 5.47 4.95
C THR A 113 -6.49 5.90 5.41
N ASP A 114 -7.08 5.26 6.42
CA ASP A 114 -8.33 5.69 7.05
C ASP A 114 -8.11 6.79 8.10
N SER A 115 -6.86 7.08 8.45
CA SER A 115 -6.46 8.14 9.37
C SER A 115 -6.36 9.52 8.68
N PRO A 116 -6.04 10.60 9.43
CA PRO A 116 -5.88 11.94 8.87
C PRO A 116 -4.70 12.14 7.91
N LEU A 117 -3.73 11.22 7.87
CA LEU A 117 -2.54 11.30 7.00
C LEU A 117 -1.77 12.64 7.14
N ARG A 118 -1.62 13.14 8.37
CA ARG A 118 -0.89 14.39 8.62
C ARG A 118 0.56 14.25 8.18
N GLY A 119 1.11 15.31 7.58
CA GLY A 119 2.51 15.32 7.15
C GLY A 119 2.83 14.47 5.91
N LEU A 120 1.82 13.91 5.22
CA LEU A 120 2.00 13.12 4.00
C LEU A 120 2.62 13.93 2.85
N GLU A 121 2.15 15.16 2.64
CA GLU A 121 2.56 16.01 1.51
C GLU A 121 4.09 16.26 1.47
N PRO A 122 4.78 16.64 2.56
CA PRO A 122 6.24 16.67 2.61
C PRO A 122 6.93 15.35 2.27
N ILE A 123 6.35 14.21 2.67
CA ILE A 123 6.91 12.88 2.36
C ILE A 123 6.85 12.64 0.86
N LEU A 124 5.68 12.82 0.24
CA LEU A 124 5.53 12.63 -1.20
C LEU A 124 6.45 13.56 -2.00
N ARG A 125 6.56 14.82 -1.60
CA ARG A 125 7.49 15.78 -2.24
C ARG A 125 8.94 15.31 -2.18
N TRP A 126 9.34 14.75 -1.04
CA TRP A 126 10.68 14.17 -0.91
C TRP A 126 10.85 12.96 -1.83
N LEU A 127 9.88 12.04 -1.88
CA LEU A 127 9.90 10.89 -2.81
C LEU A 127 9.94 11.33 -4.29
N ASP A 128 9.22 12.39 -4.65
CA ASP A 128 9.21 12.97 -5.99
C ASP A 128 10.59 13.52 -6.38
N SER A 129 11.30 14.13 -5.41
CA SER A 129 12.68 14.61 -5.63
C SER A 129 13.63 13.46 -5.99
N TRP A 130 13.37 12.27 -5.46
CA TRP A 130 14.06 11.01 -5.80
C TRP A 130 13.48 10.30 -7.02
N ARG A 131 12.55 10.95 -7.71
CA ARG A 131 11.90 10.50 -8.95
C ARG A 131 11.12 9.20 -8.77
N VAL A 132 10.63 8.90 -7.57
CA VAL A 132 9.72 7.78 -7.34
C VAL A 132 8.38 8.13 -8.01
N PRO A 133 7.93 7.39 -9.04
CA PRO A 133 6.68 7.73 -9.71
C PRO A 133 5.48 7.51 -8.80
N ARG A 134 4.57 8.48 -8.72
CA ARG A 134 3.28 8.40 -7.98
C ARG A 134 2.28 7.43 -8.62
N ARG A 135 2.66 6.15 -8.70
CA ARG A 135 1.84 5.04 -9.18
C ARG A 135 2.04 3.84 -8.28
N TRP A 136 1.05 2.95 -8.29
CA TRP A 136 1.09 1.71 -7.56
C TRP A 136 0.95 0.53 -8.55
N PRO A 137 2.05 0.05 -9.16
CA PRO A 137 1.98 -0.90 -10.28
C PRO A 137 1.22 -2.18 -9.94
N ALA A 138 1.36 -2.65 -8.70
CA ALA A 138 0.70 -3.86 -8.20
C ALA A 138 -0.76 -3.66 -7.78
N GLY A 139 -1.31 -2.44 -7.94
CA GLY A 139 -2.65 -2.11 -7.45
C GLY A 139 -2.74 -2.12 -5.92
N THR A 140 -3.96 -1.98 -5.40
CA THR A 140 -4.21 -1.95 -3.95
C THR A 140 -3.62 -3.19 -3.24
N PRO A 141 -2.81 -3.02 -2.18
CA PRO A 141 -2.31 -4.16 -1.40
C PRO A 141 -3.47 -4.95 -0.78
N PRO A 142 -3.37 -6.29 -0.71
CA PRO A 142 -4.45 -7.11 -0.21
C PRO A 142 -4.61 -6.95 1.32
N ALA A 143 -5.84 -7.15 1.82
CA ALA A 143 -6.15 -7.08 3.26
C ALA A 143 -5.48 -8.19 4.08
N ARG A 144 -5.23 -9.33 3.45
CA ARG A 144 -4.48 -10.46 4.00
C ARG A 144 -3.38 -10.83 3.01
N PRO A 145 -2.22 -11.30 3.48
CA PRO A 145 -1.20 -11.82 2.58
C PRO A 145 -1.79 -12.99 1.79
N GLY A 146 -1.86 -12.84 0.47
CA GLY A 146 -1.99 -13.96 -0.46
C GLY A 146 -0.60 -14.29 -0.99
N LEU A 147 -0.37 -15.53 -1.41
CA LEU A 147 0.84 -15.89 -2.16
C LEU A 147 0.75 -15.22 -3.54
N PRO A 148 1.61 -14.24 -3.88
CA PRO A 148 1.62 -13.67 -5.22
C PRO A 148 2.10 -14.72 -6.23
N GLU A 149 1.62 -14.67 -7.47
CA GLU A 149 2.28 -15.39 -8.56
C GLU A 149 3.63 -14.72 -8.87
N ASP A 150 4.73 -15.43 -8.67
CA ASP A 150 6.09 -14.87 -8.66
C ASP A 150 6.43 -14.10 -9.94
N CYS A 151 6.08 -14.63 -11.12
CA CYS A 151 6.41 -14.01 -12.40
C CYS A 151 5.70 -12.66 -12.65
N GLN A 152 4.45 -12.53 -12.19
CA GLN A 152 3.72 -11.27 -12.31
C GLN A 152 4.30 -10.22 -11.36
N SER A 153 4.65 -10.65 -10.15
CA SER A 153 5.22 -9.80 -9.10
C SER A 153 6.56 -9.20 -9.52
N GLU A 154 7.46 -9.98 -10.11
CA GLU A 154 8.74 -9.49 -10.64
C GLU A 154 8.54 -8.41 -11.72
N ARG A 155 7.64 -8.66 -12.69
CA ARG A 155 7.37 -7.71 -13.78
C ARG A 155 6.80 -6.40 -13.28
N LEU A 156 5.94 -6.45 -12.25
CA LEU A 156 5.35 -5.26 -11.65
C LEU A 156 6.37 -4.51 -10.81
N TRP A 157 7.18 -5.23 -10.03
CA TRP A 157 8.27 -4.69 -9.24
C TRP A 157 9.29 -3.94 -10.11
N ALA A 158 9.68 -4.50 -11.26
CA ALA A 158 10.61 -3.87 -12.21
C ALA A 158 10.18 -2.48 -12.70
N ARG A 159 8.87 -2.17 -12.70
CA ARG A 159 8.35 -0.86 -13.15
C ARG A 159 8.67 0.29 -12.19
N GLY A 160 8.97 0.01 -10.93
CA GLY A 160 9.15 1.02 -9.89
C GLY A 160 7.89 1.83 -9.57
N GLY A 161 7.98 2.67 -8.55
CA GLY A 161 6.83 3.35 -7.93
C GLY A 161 6.61 2.92 -6.49
N HIS A 162 5.37 2.93 -6.04
CA HIS A 162 4.99 2.59 -4.67
C HIS A 162 4.51 1.15 -4.57
N PHE A 163 4.88 0.47 -3.49
CA PHE A 163 4.52 -0.91 -3.20
C PHE A 163 4.22 -1.09 -1.72
N GLY A 164 3.31 -2.00 -1.39
CA GLY A 164 3.21 -2.53 -0.04
C GLY A 164 4.32 -3.57 0.16
N HIS A 165 4.80 -3.76 1.38
CA HIS A 165 5.77 -4.82 1.66
C HIS A 165 5.23 -6.20 1.24
N SER A 166 3.93 -6.46 1.42
CA SER A 166 3.24 -7.67 0.95
C SER A 166 3.24 -7.89 -0.56
N GLN A 167 3.65 -6.89 -1.36
CA GLN A 167 3.73 -6.96 -2.82
C GLN A 167 5.19 -6.98 -3.31
N VAL A 168 6.15 -7.02 -2.41
CA VAL A 168 7.57 -7.20 -2.76
C VAL A 168 7.78 -8.66 -3.17
N PRO A 169 8.42 -8.96 -4.31
CA PRO A 169 8.62 -10.34 -4.74
C PRO A 169 9.40 -11.16 -3.71
N GLY A 170 8.87 -12.31 -3.30
CA GLY A 170 9.44 -13.18 -2.27
C GLY A 170 9.20 -12.73 -0.83
N ALA A 171 8.45 -11.66 -0.59
CA ALA A 171 8.14 -11.22 0.77
C ALA A 171 7.07 -12.10 1.42
N THR A 172 7.25 -12.36 2.72
CA THR A 172 6.29 -13.06 3.58
C THR A 172 5.52 -12.10 4.49
N ALA A 173 5.80 -10.80 4.42
CA ALA A 173 5.17 -9.77 5.23
C ALA A 173 3.73 -9.50 4.78
N ALA A 174 2.84 -9.25 5.75
CA ALA A 174 1.44 -8.91 5.51
C ALA A 174 1.20 -7.40 5.26
N GLY A 175 2.10 -6.55 5.77
CA GLY A 175 1.95 -5.10 5.78
C GLY A 175 2.02 -4.48 4.37
N PRO A 176 1.35 -3.34 4.14
CA PRO A 176 0.68 -2.48 5.12
C PRO A 176 -0.82 -2.79 5.31
N GLY A 177 -1.34 -3.87 4.72
CA GLY A 177 -2.77 -4.18 4.70
C GLY A 177 -3.55 -3.40 3.64
N ALA A 178 -4.88 -3.40 3.73
CA ALA A 178 -5.81 -2.86 2.72
C ALA A 178 -5.85 -1.31 2.67
N ILE A 179 -4.69 -0.68 2.52
CA ILE A 179 -4.58 0.76 2.33
C ILE A 179 -5.21 1.20 1.01
N ALA A 180 -5.56 2.47 0.90
CA ALA A 180 -6.06 3.09 -0.33
C ALA A 180 -4.94 3.89 -1.03
N PRO A 181 -4.20 3.33 -2.03
CA PRO A 181 -3.11 4.04 -2.71
C PRO A 181 -3.51 5.39 -3.28
N GLN A 182 -4.75 5.55 -3.75
CA GLN A 182 -5.24 6.82 -4.30
C GLN A 182 -5.21 7.95 -3.27
N ARG A 183 -5.65 7.68 -2.02
CA ARG A 183 -5.58 8.66 -0.92
C ARG A 183 -4.14 8.99 -0.54
N LEU A 184 -3.23 8.04 -0.72
CA LEU A 184 -1.82 8.22 -0.37
C LEU A 184 -1.03 8.98 -1.44
N LEU A 185 -1.28 8.73 -2.72
CA LEU A 185 -0.49 9.29 -3.82
C LEU A 185 -1.06 10.61 -4.34
N ASP A 186 -2.37 10.82 -4.14
CA ASP A 186 -3.10 11.97 -4.62
C ASP A 186 -4.06 12.49 -3.52
N PRO A 187 -3.52 13.06 -2.43
CA PRO A 187 -4.32 13.48 -1.27
C PRO A 187 -5.30 14.63 -1.61
N ASP A 188 -5.01 15.40 -2.66
CA ASP A 188 -5.84 16.50 -3.13
C ASP A 188 -6.97 16.02 -4.07
N ARG A 189 -6.93 14.76 -4.51
CA ARG A 189 -8.00 14.18 -5.30
C ARG A 189 -9.25 14.05 -4.47
N ARG A 190 -10.20 14.93 -4.76
CA ARG A 190 -11.56 14.83 -4.25
C ARG A 190 -12.10 13.43 -4.59
N PRO A 191 -12.70 12.71 -3.63
CA PRO A 191 -13.43 11.49 -3.94
C PRO A 191 -14.41 11.80 -5.08
N PRO A 192 -14.59 10.89 -6.06
CA PRO A 192 -15.69 11.05 -6.99
C PRO A 192 -16.97 11.27 -6.18
N ALA A 193 -17.75 12.30 -6.53
CA ALA A 193 -19.05 12.49 -5.91
C ALA A 193 -19.82 11.16 -5.98
N PRO A 194 -20.60 10.79 -4.95
CA PRO A 194 -21.48 9.64 -5.06
C PRO A 194 -22.24 9.78 -6.38
N GLY A 195 -22.07 8.81 -7.27
CA GLY A 195 -22.88 8.76 -8.47
C GLY A 195 -24.36 8.78 -8.07
N PRO A 196 -25.27 9.30 -8.90
CA PRO A 196 -26.69 9.21 -8.62
C PRO A 196 -27.02 7.76 -8.25
N ALA A 197 -27.66 7.57 -7.09
CA ALA A 197 -28.05 6.26 -6.61
C ALA A 197 -28.74 5.52 -7.76
N VAL A 198 -28.25 4.33 -8.07
CA VAL A 198 -28.96 3.44 -9.00
C VAL A 198 -30.37 3.28 -8.43
N PRO A 199 -31.42 3.73 -9.15
CA PRO A 199 -32.77 3.57 -8.65
C PRO A 199 -33.01 2.08 -8.38
N PRO A 200 -33.70 1.72 -7.29
CA PRO A 200 -33.97 0.32 -7.00
C PRO A 200 -34.60 -0.34 -8.25
N PRO A 201 -34.28 -1.61 -8.54
CA PRO A 201 -34.89 -2.31 -9.65
C PRO A 201 -36.41 -2.19 -9.50
N ARG A 202 -37.07 -1.71 -10.57
CA ARG A 202 -38.54 -1.60 -10.58
C ARG A 202 -39.12 -2.96 -10.18
N PRO A 203 -40.12 -3.01 -9.30
CA PRO A 203 -40.83 -4.24 -9.00
C PRO A 203 -41.28 -4.87 -10.31
N VAL A 204 -40.88 -6.12 -10.54
CA VAL A 204 -41.40 -6.91 -11.66
C VAL A 204 -42.91 -7.00 -11.47
N PRO A 205 -43.74 -6.62 -12.46
CA PRO A 205 -45.18 -6.78 -12.34
C PRO A 205 -45.49 -8.25 -12.06
N ALA A 206 -46.27 -8.53 -11.02
CA ALA A 206 -46.78 -9.87 -10.77
C ALA A 206 -47.49 -10.37 -12.04
N PRO A 207 -47.33 -11.66 -12.40
CA PRO A 207 -48.04 -12.21 -13.55
C PRO A 207 -49.54 -12.02 -13.35
N ALA A 208 -50.17 -11.34 -14.31
CA ALA A 208 -51.61 -11.18 -14.33
C ALA A 208 -52.26 -12.57 -14.38
N ASP A 209 -53.18 -12.83 -13.44
CA ASP A 209 -54.06 -14.00 -13.46
C ASP A 209 -54.77 -14.04 -14.81
N ARG A 210 -54.46 -15.06 -15.62
CA ARG A 210 -55.24 -15.36 -16.81
C ARG A 210 -56.53 -16.06 -16.36
N PRO A 211 -57.72 -15.53 -16.69
CA PRO A 211 -58.95 -16.24 -16.44
C PRO A 211 -59.04 -17.52 -17.29
N GLY A 212 -59.62 -18.55 -16.69
CA GLY A 212 -59.63 -19.93 -17.12
C GLY A 212 -59.97 -20.17 -18.59
N ALA A 213 -59.09 -20.90 -19.27
CA ALA A 213 -59.38 -21.54 -20.54
C ALA A 213 -59.86 -22.97 -20.28
N GLY A 214 -61.19 -23.10 -20.24
CA GLY A 214 -62.02 -24.27 -20.55
C GLY A 214 -61.39 -25.66 -20.50
N ALA A 215 -61.84 -26.44 -19.50
CA ALA A 215 -61.82 -27.89 -19.54
C ALA A 215 -62.51 -28.39 -20.83
N ARG A 216 -61.76 -29.10 -21.68
CA ARG A 216 -62.33 -29.89 -22.78
C ARG A 216 -62.66 -31.29 -22.25
N PRO A 217 -63.89 -31.79 -22.47
CA PRO A 217 -64.31 -33.09 -21.96
C PRO A 217 -63.64 -34.23 -22.75
N TYR A 218 -63.28 -35.27 -22.00
CA TYR A 218 -62.79 -36.54 -22.51
C TYR A 218 -63.97 -37.30 -23.16
N VAL A 219 -63.93 -37.52 -24.47
CA VAL A 219 -64.79 -38.50 -25.15
C VAL A 219 -63.88 -39.62 -25.63
N GLY A 220 -64.07 -40.81 -25.08
CA GLY A 220 -63.31 -42.00 -25.47
C GLY A 220 -63.78 -42.60 -26.79
N ALA A 221 -62.92 -43.40 -27.43
CA ALA A 221 -63.18 -44.79 -27.80
C ALA A 221 -62.07 -45.33 -28.74
N ALA A 222 -61.48 -46.45 -28.30
CA ALA A 222 -61.29 -47.71 -29.03
C ALA A 222 -60.39 -47.82 -30.30
N ARG A 223 -59.45 -48.76 -30.14
CA ARG A 223 -59.04 -49.89 -31.02
C ARG A 223 -58.03 -49.68 -32.16
N GLY A 224 -56.94 -50.42 -31.99
CA GLY A 224 -56.09 -51.06 -33.00
C GLY A 224 -55.34 -52.19 -32.31
#